data_AF-A0A023GHS8-F1
#
_entry.id   AF-A0A023GHS8-F1
#
_cell.length_a   1.000
_cell.length_b   1.000
_cell.length_c   1.000
_cell.angle_alpha   90.00
_cell.angle_beta   90.00
_cell.angle_gamma   90.00
#
_symmetry.space_group_name_H-M   'P 1'
#
loop_
_entity.id
_entity.type
_entity.pdbx_description
1 polymer ?
#
loop_
_entity_poly.entity_id
_entity_poly.type
_entity_poly.pdbx_seq_one_letter_code
_entity_poly.pdbx_strand_id
1 'polypeptide(L)'
;AVSDSTLALLAMSKHMYSIASGYEQFFLAHSIKELSMSIASNASVESLTAYLDKLGREAFDVTFCFSVTMWIHLNHGDNGLKQFLETVSRNTHFLLVEAQLWKCYRSASRRMRRSNETDFQNLDTLSMNVNVEDNIHDFLQGRCGLQVVECFGETQWGRKVTLYKRKAAV
;
A
#
# COMPACT_ATOMS: atom_id res chain seq x y z
N ALA A 1 -3.70 -24.03 -18.17
CA ALA A 1 -4.75 -23.01 -18.05
C ALA A 1 -4.25 -21.98 -17.05
N VAL A 2 -3.82 -20.82 -17.53
CA VAL A 2 -3.41 -19.70 -16.65
C VAL A 2 -4.71 -19.15 -16.10
N SER A 3 -4.97 -19.33 -14.80
CA SER A 3 -6.15 -18.74 -14.15
C SER A 3 -6.03 -17.23 -14.23
N ASP A 4 -7.08 -16.56 -14.73
CA ASP A 4 -7.20 -15.11 -14.79
C ASP A 4 -7.00 -14.49 -13.39
N SER A 5 -5.75 -14.15 -13.10
CA SER A 5 -5.31 -13.59 -11.83
C SER A 5 -5.56 -12.09 -11.88
N THR A 6 -6.45 -11.58 -11.03
CA THR A 6 -6.73 -10.14 -10.96
C THR A 6 -5.74 -9.50 -9.99
N LEU A 7 -4.71 -8.86 -10.52
CA LEU A 7 -3.73 -8.10 -9.74
C LEU A 7 -4.27 -6.69 -9.48
N ALA A 8 -4.25 -6.23 -8.22
CA ALA A 8 -4.41 -4.82 -7.89
C ALA A 8 -3.04 -4.19 -7.57
N LEU A 9 -2.58 -3.26 -8.42
CA LEU A 9 -1.44 -2.41 -8.14
C LEU A 9 -1.93 -1.14 -7.42
N LEU A 10 -2.14 -1.20 -6.11
CA LEU A 10 -2.89 -0.18 -5.38
C LEU A 10 -2.11 1.07 -4.96
N ALA A 11 -0.84 1.20 -5.32
CA ALA A 11 -0.24 2.46 -5.73
C ALA A 11 1.27 2.30 -5.91
N MET A 12 1.81 3.05 -6.86
CA MET A 12 3.22 3.40 -6.91
C MET A 12 3.30 4.89 -6.58
N SER A 13 4.19 5.31 -5.67
CA SER A 13 4.46 6.74 -5.47
C SER A 13 4.69 7.42 -6.84
N LYS A 14 4.22 8.67 -7.05
CA LYS A 14 4.51 9.45 -8.28
C LYS A 14 6.00 9.43 -8.66
N HIS A 15 6.88 9.36 -7.68
CA HIS A 15 8.33 9.25 -7.88
C HIS A 15 8.76 7.89 -8.45
N MET A 16 8.04 6.82 -8.08
CA MET A 16 8.24 5.47 -8.60
C MET A 16 7.56 5.28 -9.96
N TYR A 17 6.52 6.06 -10.30
CA TYR A 17 5.92 6.11 -11.64
C TYR A 17 6.93 6.62 -12.70
N SER A 18 7.70 7.67 -12.36
CA SER A 18 8.79 8.19 -13.21
C SER A 18 9.99 7.23 -13.33
N ILE A 19 10.14 6.32 -12.38
CA ILE A 19 11.18 5.27 -12.43
C ILE A 19 10.64 4.07 -13.21
N ALA A 20 9.38 3.69 -13.01
CA ALA A 20 8.67 2.60 -13.69
C ALA A 20 8.42 2.86 -15.18
N SER A 21 8.30 4.11 -15.60
CA SER A 21 8.31 4.48 -17.03
C SER A 21 9.62 4.11 -17.74
N GLY A 22 10.71 3.86 -16.99
CA GLY A 22 11.96 3.30 -17.50
C GLY A 22 12.01 1.77 -17.54
N TYR A 23 10.99 1.08 -17.01
CA TYR A 23 10.89 -0.39 -16.93
C TYR A 23 9.71 -0.96 -17.73
N GLU A 24 9.19 -0.22 -18.73
CA GLU A 24 8.15 -0.70 -19.66
C GLU A 24 8.49 -2.05 -20.34
N GLN A 25 9.74 -2.51 -20.27
CA GLN A 25 10.17 -3.80 -20.80
C GLN A 25 9.99 -5.02 -19.87
N PHE A 26 9.62 -4.86 -18.60
CA PHE A 26 9.54 -6.01 -17.66
C PHE A 26 8.13 -6.54 -17.34
N PHE A 27 7.06 -5.88 -17.78
CA PHE A 27 5.69 -6.33 -17.53
C PHE A 27 4.96 -6.71 -18.83
N LEU A 28 5.48 -7.72 -19.52
CA LEU A 28 4.68 -8.45 -20.52
C LEU A 28 3.78 -9.46 -19.81
N ALA A 29 2.46 -9.20 -19.81
CA ALA A 29 1.42 -10.19 -20.12
C ALA A 29 0.01 -9.64 -19.81
N HIS A 30 -0.75 -9.35 -20.86
CA HIS A 30 -2.21 -9.48 -21.14
C HIS A 30 -3.29 -9.68 -20.05
N SER A 31 -3.00 -9.70 -18.75
CA SER A 31 -3.95 -10.00 -17.67
C SER A 31 -3.91 -9.01 -16.50
N ILE A 32 -2.99 -8.04 -16.51
CA ILE A 32 -2.94 -6.99 -15.48
C ILE A 32 -3.87 -5.86 -15.87
N LYS A 33 -5.03 -5.75 -15.20
CA LYS A 33 -5.89 -4.57 -15.32
C LYS A 33 -5.47 -3.55 -14.27
N GLU A 34 -5.00 -2.40 -14.72
CA GLU A 34 -4.62 -1.30 -13.85
C GLU A 34 -5.87 -0.57 -13.34
N LEU A 35 -5.93 -0.32 -12.03
CA LEU A 35 -6.95 0.50 -11.38
C LEU A 35 -6.26 1.52 -10.50
N SER A 36 -6.26 2.78 -10.94
CA SER A 36 -5.75 3.91 -10.15
C SER A 36 -6.88 4.51 -9.32
N MET A 37 -6.80 4.41 -7.99
CA MET A 37 -7.80 4.99 -7.09
C MET A 37 -7.18 5.65 -5.86
N SER A 38 -7.82 6.71 -5.40
CA SER A 38 -7.47 7.39 -4.15
C SER A 38 -8.22 6.73 -2.99
N ILE A 39 -7.58 5.84 -2.23
CA ILE A 39 -8.24 4.95 -1.22
C ILE A 39 -8.68 5.71 0.06
N ALA A 40 -8.50 7.02 0.13
CA ALA A 40 -8.73 7.82 1.33
C ALA A 40 -10.17 8.37 1.46
N SER A 41 -11.13 7.92 0.64
CA SER A 41 -12.52 8.40 0.71
C SER A 41 -13.55 7.28 0.57
N ASN A 42 -14.75 7.46 1.13
CA ASN A 42 -15.84 6.47 1.00
C ASN A 42 -16.19 6.18 -0.48
N ALA A 43 -16.14 7.20 -1.34
CA ALA A 43 -16.36 7.06 -2.77
C ALA A 43 -15.34 6.11 -3.45
N SER A 44 -14.13 6.00 -2.90
CA SER A 44 -13.10 5.09 -3.42
C SER A 44 -13.36 3.62 -3.06
N VAL A 45 -14.00 3.37 -1.92
CA VAL A 45 -14.40 2.02 -1.50
C VAL A 45 -15.55 1.53 -2.38
N GLU A 46 -16.54 2.38 -2.64
CA GLU A 46 -17.64 2.07 -3.57
C GLU A 46 -17.12 1.77 -4.98
N SER A 47 -16.13 2.54 -5.44
CA SER A 47 -15.49 2.30 -6.75
C SER A 47 -14.73 0.97 -6.80
N LEU A 48 -14.08 0.56 -5.71
CA LEU A 48 -13.39 -0.73 -5.59
C LEU A 48 -14.38 -1.89 -5.65
N THR A 49 -15.46 -1.81 -4.88
CA THR A 49 -16.53 -2.82 -4.86
C THR A 49 -17.18 -2.94 -6.23
N ALA A 50 -17.56 -1.82 -6.85
CA ALA A 50 -18.16 -1.83 -8.19
C ALA A 50 -17.23 -2.43 -9.26
N TYR A 51 -15.92 -2.21 -9.13
CA TYR A 51 -14.92 -2.82 -10.01
C TYR A 51 -14.84 -4.34 -9.83
N LEU A 52 -14.79 -4.81 -8.57
CA LEU A 52 -14.78 -6.23 -8.24
C LEU A 52 -16.07 -6.93 -8.69
N ASP A 53 -17.22 -6.29 -8.48
CA ASP A 53 -18.53 -6.76 -8.95
C ASP A 53 -18.57 -6.91 -10.47
N LYS A 54 -18.04 -5.92 -11.20
CA LYS A 54 -17.94 -5.99 -12.68
C LYS A 54 -17.09 -7.18 -13.14
N LEU A 55 -16.13 -7.62 -12.33
CA LEU A 55 -15.30 -8.79 -12.62
C LEU A 55 -15.90 -10.10 -12.08
N GLY A 56 -17.01 -10.05 -11.35
CA GLY A 56 -17.58 -11.22 -10.66
C GLY A 56 -16.62 -11.78 -9.61
N ARG A 57 -15.88 -10.91 -8.92
CA ARG A 57 -14.90 -11.26 -7.89
C ARG A 57 -15.29 -10.63 -6.56
N GLU A 58 -15.04 -11.33 -5.45
CA GLU A 58 -15.26 -10.79 -4.11
C GLU A 58 -14.02 -10.06 -3.56
N ALA A 59 -12.84 -10.36 -4.11
CA ALA A 59 -11.56 -9.79 -3.71
C ALA A 59 -10.55 -9.88 -4.86
N PHE A 60 -9.48 -9.10 -4.78
CA PHE A 60 -8.29 -9.26 -5.59
C PHE A 60 -7.50 -10.49 -5.16
N ASP A 61 -6.87 -11.17 -6.12
CA ASP A 61 -5.98 -12.29 -5.81
C ASP A 61 -4.77 -11.80 -5.03
N VAL A 62 -4.16 -10.70 -5.48
CA VAL A 62 -3.08 -10.04 -4.77
C VAL A 62 -3.13 -8.54 -4.95
N THR A 63 -2.84 -7.85 -3.85
CA THR A 63 -2.67 -6.40 -3.78
C THR A 63 -1.22 -6.06 -3.46
N PHE A 64 -0.63 -5.17 -4.26
CA PHE A 64 0.72 -4.66 -4.03
C PHE A 64 0.68 -3.26 -3.41
N CYS A 65 1.37 -3.10 -2.27
CA CYS A 65 1.51 -1.86 -1.51
C CYS A 65 2.99 -1.52 -1.38
N PHE A 66 3.58 -1.04 -2.48
CA PHE A 66 5.00 -0.70 -2.55
C PHE A 66 5.22 0.80 -2.41
N SER A 67 5.95 1.21 -1.39
CA SER A 67 6.35 2.60 -1.22
C SER A 67 5.19 3.61 -1.20
N VAL A 68 4.06 3.24 -0.59
CA VAL A 68 2.84 4.08 -0.54
C VAL A 68 2.40 4.45 0.86
N THR A 69 2.66 3.59 1.85
CA THR A 69 2.15 3.76 3.22
C THR A 69 2.62 5.06 3.85
N MET A 70 3.86 5.48 3.57
CA MET A 70 4.37 6.78 4.02
C MET A 70 3.55 7.97 3.54
N TRP A 71 3.22 8.01 2.26
CA TRP A 71 2.52 9.14 1.69
C TRP A 71 1.10 9.23 2.21
N ILE A 72 0.43 8.09 2.36
CA ILE A 72 -0.90 8.04 2.97
C ILE A 72 -0.85 8.54 4.41
N HIS A 73 0.14 8.06 5.17
CA HIS A 73 0.33 8.46 6.56
C HIS A 73 0.62 9.96 6.70
N LEU A 74 1.47 10.53 5.84
CA LEU A 74 1.78 11.97 5.83
C LEU A 74 0.58 12.85 5.44
N ASN A 75 -0.29 12.39 4.54
CA ASN A 75 -1.42 13.19 4.04
C ASN A 75 -2.71 13.01 4.86
N HIS A 76 -2.90 11.86 5.49
CA HIS A 76 -4.15 11.48 6.15
C HIS A 76 -3.98 11.03 7.61
N GLY A 77 -2.77 11.14 8.17
CA GLY A 77 -2.48 10.79 9.55
C GLY A 77 -2.61 9.30 9.87
N ASP A 78 -2.51 8.97 11.16
CA ASP A 78 -2.63 7.59 11.65
C ASP A 78 -3.97 6.95 11.24
N ASN A 79 -5.06 7.71 11.33
CA ASN A 79 -6.41 7.21 11.01
C ASN A 79 -6.55 6.89 9.52
N GLY A 80 -6.03 7.75 8.63
CA GLY A 80 -6.07 7.49 7.20
C GLY A 80 -5.21 6.29 6.81
N LEU A 81 -4.03 6.13 7.42
CA LEU A 81 -3.20 4.93 7.22
C LEU A 81 -3.95 3.66 7.65
N LYS A 82 -4.55 3.67 8.84
CA LYS A 82 -5.32 2.53 9.37
C LYS A 82 -6.51 2.16 8.48
N GLN A 83 -7.30 3.15 8.07
CA GLN A 83 -8.44 2.97 7.16
C GLN A 83 -8.00 2.40 5.80
N PHE A 84 -6.88 2.89 5.26
CA PHE A 84 -6.29 2.33 4.05
C PHE A 84 -5.92 0.86 4.24
N LEU A 85 -5.18 0.52 5.30
CA LEU A 85 -4.73 -0.85 5.58
C LEU A 85 -5.93 -1.80 5.77
N GLU A 86 -6.97 -1.37 6.48
CA GLU A 86 -8.21 -2.14 6.63
C GLU A 86 -8.90 -2.36 5.28
N THR A 87 -9.03 -1.30 4.48
CA THR A 87 -9.69 -1.38 3.16
C THR A 87 -8.96 -2.33 2.23
N VAL A 88 -7.64 -2.20 2.07
CA VAL A 88 -6.88 -3.10 1.17
C VAL A 88 -6.88 -4.53 1.68
N SER A 89 -6.80 -4.74 3.00
CA SER A 89 -6.84 -6.07 3.59
C SER A 89 -8.20 -6.75 3.39
N ARG A 90 -9.30 -5.99 3.45
CA ARG A 90 -10.67 -6.50 3.26
C ARG A 90 -10.98 -6.91 1.83
N ASN A 91 -10.28 -6.35 0.85
CA ASN A 91 -10.57 -6.57 -0.56
C ASN A 91 -9.49 -7.40 -1.27
N THR A 92 -8.65 -8.13 -0.54
CA THR A 92 -7.58 -8.94 -1.14
C THR A 92 -7.43 -10.30 -0.47
N HIS A 93 -6.99 -11.30 -1.23
CA HIS A 93 -6.57 -12.60 -0.71
C HIS A 93 -5.13 -12.55 -0.19
N PHE A 94 -4.24 -11.87 -0.93
CA PHE A 94 -2.84 -11.66 -0.58
C PHE A 94 -2.46 -10.19 -0.61
N LEU A 95 -1.76 -9.72 0.41
CA LEU A 95 -1.27 -8.35 0.47
C LEU A 95 0.26 -8.36 0.52
N LEU A 96 0.92 -7.74 -0.46
CA LEU A 96 2.37 -7.61 -0.48
C LEU A 96 2.75 -6.18 -0.12
N VAL A 97 3.46 -6.00 1.00
CA VAL A 97 3.77 -4.67 1.55
C VAL A 97 5.27 -4.43 1.55
N GLU A 98 5.67 -3.25 1.06
CA GLU A 98 7.00 -2.66 1.27
C GLU A 98 6.79 -1.28 1.88
N ALA A 99 6.86 -1.21 3.21
CA ALA A 99 6.65 0.02 3.97
C ALA A 99 7.93 0.84 4.07
N GLN A 100 7.83 2.17 3.95
CA GLN A 100 8.98 3.03 4.11
C GLN A 100 9.27 3.35 5.58
N LEU A 101 10.56 3.34 5.90
CA LEU A 101 11.10 3.70 7.22
C LEU A 101 10.86 5.18 7.56
N TRP A 102 10.84 5.51 8.87
CA TRP A 102 10.69 6.89 9.37
C TRP A 102 11.71 7.89 8.80
N LYS A 103 12.93 7.44 8.46
CA LYS A 103 13.95 8.30 7.81
C LYS A 103 13.43 8.90 6.49
N CYS A 104 12.55 8.21 5.77
CA CYS A 104 11.94 8.67 4.54
C CYS A 104 10.90 9.77 4.80
N TYR A 105 10.14 9.70 5.91
CA TYR A 105 9.19 10.73 6.33
C TYR A 105 9.92 12.06 6.58
N ARG A 106 10.98 12.03 7.40
CA ARG A 106 11.79 13.23 7.67
C ARG A 106 12.40 13.81 6.40
N SER A 107 12.86 12.94 5.50
CA SER A 107 13.44 13.38 4.21
C SER A 107 12.39 14.01 3.30
N ALA A 108 11.14 13.54 3.31
CA ALA A 108 10.03 14.16 2.59
C ALA A 108 9.70 15.54 3.17
N SER A 109 9.48 15.66 4.48
CA SER A 109 9.18 16.95 5.12
C SER A 109 10.31 17.98 4.92
N ARG A 110 11.58 17.56 4.99
CA ARG A 110 12.72 18.44 4.67
C ARG A 110 12.71 18.95 3.24
N ARG A 111 12.24 18.15 2.26
CA ARG A 111 12.10 18.58 0.86
C ARG A 111 10.98 19.60 0.71
N MET A 112 9.81 19.37 1.32
CA MET A 112 8.69 20.32 1.28
C MET A 112 9.10 21.71 1.80
N ARG A 113 9.77 21.75 2.95
CA ARG A 113 10.28 23.00 3.55
C ARG A 113 11.27 23.74 2.66
N ARG A 114 12.07 23.04 1.84
CA ARG A 114 13.02 23.67 0.91
C ARG A 114 12.34 24.22 -0.34
N SER A 115 11.21 23.64 -0.74
CA SER A 115 10.46 24.03 -1.93
C SER A 115 9.45 25.16 -1.67
N ASN A 116 9.39 25.74 -0.46
CA ASN A 116 8.32 26.63 -0.01
C ASN A 116 6.90 26.06 -0.19
N GLU A 117 6.79 24.72 -0.27
CA GLU A 117 5.51 24.04 -0.25
C GLU A 117 5.02 23.92 1.19
N THR A 118 3.71 23.85 1.37
CA THR A 118 3.10 23.60 2.69
C THR A 118 3.68 22.32 3.26
N ASP A 119 4.26 22.39 4.47
CA ASP A 119 4.76 21.19 5.15
C ASP A 119 3.63 20.19 5.32
N PHE A 120 3.97 18.91 5.46
CA PHE A 120 2.99 17.93 5.87
C PHE A 120 2.44 18.38 7.21
N GLN A 121 1.19 18.81 7.23
CA GLN A 121 0.49 19.04 8.48
C GLN A 121 0.67 17.76 9.29
N ASN A 122 1.03 17.89 10.57
CA ASN A 122 0.92 16.78 11.53
C ASN A 122 2.09 15.80 11.63
N LEU A 123 3.29 16.04 11.05
CA LEU A 123 4.43 15.13 11.25
C LEU A 123 4.72 14.85 12.74
N ASP A 124 4.67 15.91 13.56
CA ASP A 124 4.92 15.85 15.00
C ASP A 124 3.75 15.25 15.79
N THR A 125 2.56 15.11 15.17
CA THR A 125 1.38 14.52 15.82
C THR A 125 1.11 13.08 15.36
N LEU A 126 1.90 12.54 14.43
CA LEU A 126 1.80 11.13 14.04
C LEU A 126 2.25 10.27 15.21
N SER A 127 1.38 9.36 15.68
CA SER A 127 1.68 8.47 16.80
C SER A 127 2.41 7.20 16.34
N MET A 128 2.16 6.72 15.12
CA MET A 128 2.89 5.59 14.52
C MET A 128 4.23 6.04 13.92
N ASN A 129 5.00 6.88 14.62
CA ASN A 129 6.23 7.50 14.11
C ASN A 129 7.54 6.79 14.53
N VAL A 130 7.50 5.97 15.59
CA VAL A 130 8.61 5.11 16.01
C VAL A 130 8.36 3.71 15.46
N ASN A 131 9.32 3.13 14.74
CA ASN A 131 9.19 1.81 14.09
C ASN A 131 7.91 1.70 13.26
N VAL A 132 7.73 2.60 12.30
CA VAL A 132 6.54 2.68 11.43
C VAL A 132 6.21 1.33 10.80
N GLU A 133 7.25 0.63 10.33
CA GLU A 133 7.18 -0.68 9.72
C GLU A 133 6.59 -1.73 10.65
N ASP A 134 7.01 -1.76 11.92
CA ASP A 134 6.54 -2.70 12.93
C ASP A 134 5.08 -2.36 13.31
N ASN A 135 4.74 -1.07 13.44
CA ASN A 135 3.35 -0.67 13.69
C ASN A 135 2.41 -1.09 12.54
N ILE A 136 2.85 -1.00 11.29
CA ILE A 136 2.08 -1.46 10.13
C ILE A 136 1.93 -2.99 10.19
N HIS A 137 3.01 -3.71 10.50
CA HIS A 137 3.02 -5.16 10.64
C HIS A 137 2.02 -5.63 11.70
N ASP A 138 2.13 -5.08 12.91
CA ASP A 138 1.28 -5.39 14.05
C ASP A 138 -0.19 -5.06 13.76
N PHE A 139 -0.45 -3.94 13.08
CA PHE A 139 -1.80 -3.57 12.69
C PHE A 139 -2.39 -4.56 11.68
N LEU A 140 -1.62 -4.98 10.67
CA LEU A 140 -2.06 -5.96 9.68
C LEU A 140 -2.36 -7.34 10.30
N GLN A 141 -1.52 -7.80 11.23
CA GLN A 141 -1.70 -9.10 11.87
C GLN A 141 -2.79 -9.10 12.95
N GLY A 142 -2.84 -8.03 13.75
CA GLY A 142 -3.75 -7.89 14.87
C GLY A 142 -5.14 -7.42 14.45
N ARG A 143 -5.22 -6.24 13.82
CA ARG A 143 -6.50 -5.60 13.46
C ARG A 143 -7.06 -6.11 12.15
N CYS A 144 -6.22 -6.30 11.12
CA CYS A 144 -6.70 -6.76 9.81
C CYS A 144 -6.80 -8.29 9.70
N GLY A 145 -6.38 -9.04 10.72
CA GLY A 145 -6.50 -10.50 10.74
C GLY A 145 -5.67 -11.21 9.67
N LEU A 146 -4.58 -10.58 9.21
CA LEU A 146 -3.67 -11.20 8.26
C LEU A 146 -2.61 -12.04 8.99
N GLN A 147 -1.98 -12.95 8.27
CA GLN A 147 -0.81 -13.70 8.72
C GLN A 147 0.30 -13.57 7.68
N VAL A 148 1.54 -13.55 8.16
CA VAL A 148 2.72 -13.56 7.29
C VAL A 148 2.78 -14.90 6.57
N VAL A 149 2.93 -14.85 5.26
CA VAL A 149 3.23 -16.01 4.42
C VAL A 149 4.73 -16.10 4.20
N GLU A 150 5.35 -14.98 3.83
CA GLU A 150 6.76 -14.95 3.46
C GLU A 150 7.34 -13.54 3.67
N CYS A 151 8.64 -13.46 3.96
CA CYS A 151 9.40 -12.23 3.94
C CYS A 151 10.54 -12.37 2.93
N PHE A 152 10.45 -11.65 1.81
CA PHE A 152 11.40 -11.74 0.69
C PHE A 152 12.73 -11.00 0.94
N GLY A 153 13.08 -10.78 2.21
CA GLY A 153 14.24 -10.01 2.64
C GLY A 153 14.03 -8.50 2.57
N GLU A 154 15.14 -7.78 2.43
CA GLU A 154 15.18 -6.32 2.45
C GLU A 154 15.67 -5.76 1.11
N THR A 155 15.06 -4.66 0.69
CA THR A 155 15.56 -3.87 -0.44
C THR A 155 16.88 -3.17 -0.07
N GLN A 156 17.60 -2.65 -1.08
CA GLN A 156 18.81 -1.84 -0.87
C GLN A 156 18.61 -0.59 0.02
N TRP A 157 17.36 -0.18 0.26
CA TRP A 157 17.02 0.93 1.13
C TRP A 157 16.74 0.52 2.59
N GLY A 158 16.89 -0.78 2.90
CA GLY A 158 16.65 -1.39 4.21
C GLY A 158 15.16 -1.57 4.51
N ARG A 159 14.34 -1.85 3.49
CA ARG A 159 12.89 -1.99 3.65
C ARG A 159 12.48 -3.42 3.35
N LYS A 160 11.77 -4.03 4.30
CA LYS A 160 11.28 -5.41 4.19
C LYS A 160 10.15 -5.49 3.16
N VAL A 161 10.11 -6.61 2.42
CA VAL A 161 9.03 -6.94 1.50
C VAL A 161 8.29 -8.16 2.05
N THR A 162 7.10 -7.97 2.60
CA THR A 162 6.37 -9.02 3.34
C THR A 162 5.05 -9.34 2.66
N LEU A 163 4.84 -10.63 2.36
CA LEU A 163 3.58 -11.17 1.87
C LEU A 163 2.71 -11.58 3.04
N TYR A 164 1.46 -11.12 3.02
CA TYR A 164 0.44 -11.48 3.98
C TYR A 164 -0.72 -12.19 3.28
N LYS A 165 -1.41 -13.06 4.01
CA LYS A 165 -2.66 -13.70 3.60
C LYS A 165 -3.69 -13.55 4.71
N ARG A 166 -4.98 -13.48 4.36
CA ARG A 166 -6.05 -13.51 5.36
C ARG A 166 -6.09 -14.83 6.11
N LYS A 167 -6.24 -14.79 7.44
CA LYS A 167 -6.55 -15.99 8.24
C LYS A 167 -7.91 -16.54 7.81
N ALA A 168 -8.01 -17.84 7.58
CA ALA A 168 -9.31 -18.46 7.41
C ALA A 168 -10.14 -18.23 8.68
N ALA A 169 -11.43 -17.91 8.53
CA ALA A 169 -12.34 -17.95 9.68
C ALA A 169 -12.35 -19.40 10.20
N VAL A 170 -12.11 -19.56 11.50
CA VAL A 170 -12.21 -20.86 12.20
C VAL A 170 -13.68 -21.24 12.31
#